data_AF-A0A960VCI8-F1
#
_entry.id   AF-A0A960VCI8-F1
#
_cell.length_a   1.000
_cell.length_b   1.000
_cell.length_c   1.000
_cell.angle_alpha   90.00
_cell.angle_beta   90.00
_cell.angle_gamma   90.00
#
_symmetry.space_group_name_H-M   'P 1'
#
loop_
_entity.id
_entity.type
_entity.pdbx_description
1 polymer ?
#
loop_
_entity_poly.entity_id
_entity_poly.type
_entity_poly.pdbx_seq_one_letter_code
_entity_poly.pdbx_strand_id
1 'polypeptide(L)' 'MQRKVSDLKIKIYSDGADKKDLLELNKNSLIKGFTTNPTLMNKAGVKNYKEFA' A
#
# COMPACT_ATOMS: atom_id res chain seq x y z
N MET A 1 21.88 16.04 -14.47
CA MET A 1 21.69 15.75 -13.02
C MET A 1 20.47 14.87 -12.85
N GLN A 2 20.61 13.73 -12.15
CA GLN A 2 19.48 12.85 -11.84
C GLN A 2 18.81 13.34 -10.55
N ARG A 3 17.48 13.51 -10.56
CA ARG A 3 16.71 13.86 -9.35
C ARG A 3 16.43 12.61 -8.53
N LYS A 4 16.56 12.70 -7.21
CA LYS A 4 16.14 11.62 -6.31
C LYS A 4 14.63 11.69 -6.11
N VAL A 5 14.03 10.54 -5.77
CA VAL A 5 12.60 10.47 -5.42
C VAL A 5 12.25 11.41 -4.26
N SER A 6 13.18 11.60 -3.32
CA SER A 6 13.07 12.54 -2.20
C SER A 6 12.89 14.00 -2.62
N ASP A 7 13.30 14.35 -3.85
CA ASP A 7 13.27 15.74 -4.34
C ASP A 7 11.92 16.08 -5.01
N LEU A 8 11.05 15.08 -5.18
CA LEU A 8 9.76 15.20 -5.83
C LEU A 8 8.64 15.41 -4.79
N LYS A 9 7.68 16.29 -5.09
CA LYS A 9 6.46 16.49 -4.28
C LYS A 9 5.42 15.40 -4.58
N ILE A 10 5.80 14.13 -4.41
CA ILE A 10 4.94 12.98 -4.67
C ILE A 10 4.78 12.13 -3.42
N LYS A 11 3.66 11.42 -3.34
CA LYS A 11 3.40 10.40 -2.32
C LYS A 11 3.29 9.05 -3.01
N ILE A 12 3.99 8.05 -2.48
CA ILE A 12 3.96 6.69 -3.02
C ILE A 12 3.07 5.86 -2.11
N TYR A 13 2.14 5.12 -2.71
CA TYR A 13 1.23 4.22 -2.01
C TYR A 13 1.40 2.80 -2.57
N SER A 14 1.35 1.79 -1.71
CA SER A 14 1.30 0.39 -2.13
C SER A 14 -0.14 -0.02 -2.40
N ASP A 15 -0.41 -0.68 -3.52
CA ASP A 15 -1.75 -1.18 -3.87
C ASP A 15 -1.86 -2.67 -3.56
N GLY A 16 -2.83 -3.07 -2.74
CA GLY A 16 -2.95 -4.46 -2.33
C GLY A 16 -4.01 -4.74 -1.28
N ALA A 17 -4.14 -6.02 -0.92
CA ALA A 17 -4.99 -6.47 0.16
C ALA A 17 -4.38 -7.62 0.99
N ASP A 18 -3.13 -8.01 0.73
CA ASP A 18 -2.42 -8.95 1.60
C ASP A 18 -1.80 -8.20 2.78
N LYS A 19 -2.26 -8.51 3.99
CA LYS A 19 -1.84 -7.79 5.21
C LYS A 19 -0.34 -7.92 5.48
N LYS A 20 0.26 -9.08 5.18
CA LYS A 20 1.68 -9.31 5.44
C LYS A 20 2.52 -8.48 4.49
N ASP A 21 2.19 -8.49 3.20
CA ASP A 21 2.91 -7.71 2.18
C ASP A 21 2.75 -6.21 2.42
N LEU A 22 1.55 -5.74 2.78
CA LEU A 22 1.31 -4.34 3.12
C LEU A 22 2.14 -3.89 4.34
N LEU A 23 2.23 -4.73 5.38
CA LEU A 23 3.05 -4.44 6.56
C LEU A 23 4.55 -4.44 6.25
N GLU A 24 5.02 -5.34 5.38
CA GLU A 24 6.40 -5.37 4.90
C GLU A 24 6.73 -4.10 4.11
N LEU A 25 5.87 -3.71 3.17
CA LEU A 25 6.04 -2.50 2.35
C LEU A 25 5.98 -1.21 3.18
N ASN A 26 5.18 -1.18 4.24
CA ASN A 26 5.10 -0.04 5.14
C ASN A 26 6.41 0.21 5.93
N LYS A 27 7.32 -0.77 5.98
CA LYS A 27 8.68 -0.56 6.54
C LYS A 27 9.55 0.33 5.64
N ASN A 28 9.19 0.48 4.36
CA ASN A 28 9.91 1.34 3.42
C ASN A 28 9.50 2.82 3.61
N SER A 29 10.46 3.66 4.01
CA SER A 29 10.24 5.10 4.25
C SER A 29 9.67 5.92 3.07
N LEU A 30 9.79 5.39 1.85
CA LEU A 30 9.23 5.99 0.64
C LEU A 30 7.70 5.82 0.54
N ILE A 31 7.16 4.75 1.13
CA ILE A 31 5.73 4.44 1.13
C ILE A 31 5.02 5.29 2.19
N LYS A 32 3.93 5.95 1.80
CA LYS A 32 3.14 6.87 2.66
C LYS A 32 1.79 6.29 3.08
N GLY A 33 1.50 5.07 2.65
CA GLY A 33 0.30 4.34 2.99
C GLY A 33 0.00 3.29 1.94
N PHE A 34 -1.20 2.74 2.00
CA PHE A 34 -1.67 1.75 1.04
C PHE A 34 -3.04 2.13 0.49
N THR A 35 -3.33 1.65 -0.71
CA THR A 35 -4.66 1.65 -1.30
C THR A 35 -5.15 0.22 -1.40
N THR A 36 -6.45 0.07 -1.26
CA THR A 36 -7.12 -1.20 -1.49
C THR A 36 -8.42 -0.94 -2.23
N ASN A 37 -8.99 -1.98 -2.81
CA ASN A 37 -10.28 -1.95 -3.44
C ASN A 37 -10.98 -3.30 -3.28
N PRO A 38 -12.32 -3.37 -3.45
CA PRO A 38 -13.07 -4.62 -3.27
C PRO A 38 -12.56 -5.80 -4.10
N THR A 39 -12.04 -5.57 -5.31
CA THR A 39 -11.50 -6.63 -6.17
C THR A 39 -10.24 -7.26 -5.58
N LEU A 40 -9.32 -6.45 -5.03
CA LEU A 40 -8.12 -6.95 -4.35
C LEU A 40 -8.47 -7.66 -3.05
N MET A 41 -9.38 -7.07 -2.26
CA MET A 41 -9.85 -7.64 -1.00
C MET A 41 -10.47 -9.03 -1.22
N ASN A 42 -11.32 -9.18 -2.24
CA ASN A 42 -11.91 -10.46 -2.60
C ASN A 42 -10.85 -11.49 -3.02
N LYS A 43 -9.85 -11.10 -3.83
CA LYS A 43 -8.75 -11.97 -4.24
C LYS A 43 -7.89 -12.44 -3.05
N ALA A 44 -7.71 -11.59 -2.05
CA ALA A 44 -6.99 -11.91 -0.81
C ALA A 44 -7.86 -12.68 0.22
N GLY A 45 -9.11 -13.03 -0.12
CA GLY A 45 -10.00 -13.76 0.77
C GLY A 45 -10.58 -12.92 1.91
N VAL A 46 -10.48 -11.59 1.84
CA VAL A 46 -11.04 -10.68 2.85
C VAL A 46 -12.57 -10.68 2.74
N LYS A 47 -13.23 -11.11 3.82
CA LYS A 47 -14.71 -11.19 3.90
C LYS A 47 -15.33 -10.04 4.69
N ASN A 48 -14.57 -9.44 5.60
CA ASN A 48 -15.02 -8.33 6.43
C ASN A 48 -14.14 -7.11 6.15
N TYR A 49 -14.69 -6.13 5.42
CA TYR A 49 -13.93 -4.95 5.00
C TYR A 49 -13.64 -4.01 6.17
N LYS A 50 -14.50 -4.01 7.20
CA LYS A 50 -14.33 -3.18 8.39
C LYS A 50 -13.25 -3.72 9.32
N GLU A 51 -13.06 -5.03 9.39
CA GLU A 51 -11.95 -5.64 10.14
C GLU A 51 -10.61 -5.53 9.41
N PHE A 52 -10.65 -5.37 8.09
CA PHE A 52 -9.45 -5.18 7.28
C PHE A 52 -8.88 -3.76 7.39
N ALA A 53 -9.77 -2.75 7.42
CA ALA A 53 -9.41 -1.32 7.52
C ALA A 53 -9.13 -0.90 8.97
#